data_AF-A0AAW5ZB40-F1
#
_entry.id   AF-A0AAW5ZB40-F1
#
_cell.length_a   1.000
_cell.length_b   1.000
_cell.length_c   1.000
_cell.angle_alpha   90.00
_cell.angle_beta   90.00
_cell.angle_gamma   90.00
#
_symmetry.space_group_name_H-M   'P 1'
#
loop_
_entity.id
_entity.type
_entity.pdbx_description
1 polymer ?
#
loop_
_entity_poly.entity_id
_entity_poly.type
_entity_poly.pdbx_seq_one_letter_code
_entity_poly.pdbx_strand_id
1 'polypeptide(L)'
;YKDETYLYQSGKGHTIQEVRIVKGLNNPDLDAAVGEDLAQQLRDELELVKGASNEFDKELFLAGEITPVFFGTALGNFGVDHMLDGLVEWAPA
;
A
#
# COMPACT_ATOMS: atom_id res chain seq x y z
N TYR A 1 -7.31 -6.87 5.31
CA TYR A 1 -6.38 -6.58 4.19
C TYR A 1 -7.15 -6.52 2.87
N LYS A 2 -6.87 -5.54 2.01
CA LYS A 2 -7.37 -5.51 0.62
C LYS A 2 -6.25 -6.02 -0.29
N ASP A 3 -6.54 -7.03 -1.11
CA ASP A 3 -5.58 -7.59 -2.07
C ASP A 3 -5.58 -6.77 -3.37
N GLU A 4 -5.01 -5.56 -3.27
CA GLU A 4 -5.01 -4.55 -4.32
C GLU A 4 -3.61 -3.96 -4.48
N THR A 5 -3.11 -3.90 -5.72
CA THR A 5 -1.84 -3.28 -6.08
C THR A 5 -2.10 -1.96 -6.80
N TYR A 6 -1.55 -0.87 -6.27
CA TYR A 6 -1.69 0.47 -6.81
C TYR A 6 -0.46 0.83 -7.63
N LEU A 7 -0.65 1.14 -8.92
CA LEU A 7 0.45 1.43 -9.83
C LEU A 7 0.81 2.92 -9.81
N TYR A 8 2.08 3.22 -9.53
CA TYR A 8 2.60 4.58 -9.56
C TYR A 8 3.05 5.00 -10.96
N GLN A 9 2.72 6.23 -11.36
CA GLN A 9 3.22 6.85 -12.59
C GLN A 9 3.95 8.17 -12.27
N SER A 10 5.18 8.32 -12.75
CA SER A 10 5.95 9.55 -12.57
C SER A 10 5.43 10.69 -13.47
N GLY A 11 5.64 11.95 -13.05
CA GLY A 11 5.43 13.14 -13.88
C GLY A 11 4.09 13.88 -13.71
N LYS A 12 3.25 13.48 -12.75
CA LYS A 12 1.93 14.12 -12.48
C LYS A 12 1.83 14.78 -11.10
N GLY A 13 2.89 15.43 -10.61
CA GLY A 13 2.92 16.02 -9.24
C GLY A 13 1.91 17.15 -8.98
N HIS A 14 1.30 17.74 -10.01
CA HIS A 14 0.31 18.83 -9.88
C HIS A 14 -1.13 18.41 -10.16
N THR A 15 -1.40 17.13 -10.44
CA THR A 15 -2.74 16.63 -10.81
C THR A 15 -3.02 15.33 -10.07
N ILE A 16 -4.27 15.09 -9.67
CA ILE A 16 -4.67 13.79 -9.12
C ILE A 16 -4.37 12.73 -10.17
N GLN A 17 -3.54 11.74 -9.82
CA GLN A 17 -3.22 10.66 -10.74
C GLN A 17 -4.45 9.77 -10.93
N GLU A 18 -4.63 9.28 -12.14
CA GLU A 18 -5.66 8.29 -12.41
C GLU A 18 -5.23 6.97 -11.74
N VAL A 19 -5.98 6.55 -10.72
CA VAL A 19 -5.60 5.40 -9.89
C VAL A 19 -5.75 4.13 -10.72
N ARG A 20 -4.62 3.48 -11.01
CA ARG A 20 -4.58 2.18 -11.67
C ARG A 20 -4.42 1.09 -10.62
N ILE A 21 -5.47 0.29 -10.44
CA ILE A 21 -5.52 -0.77 -9.44
C ILE A 21 -5.57 -2.12 -10.14
N VAL A 22 -4.66 -3.01 -9.76
CA VAL A 22 -4.74 -4.43 -10.11
C VAL A 22 -5.22 -5.18 -8.88
N LYS A 23 -6.30 -5.95 -9.03
CA LYS A 23 -6.86 -6.77 -7.94
C LYS A 23 -6.26 -8.15 -7.98
N GLY A 24 -5.76 -8.60 -6.83
CA GLY A 24 -5.13 -9.90 -6.67
C GLY A 24 -3.62 -9.86 -6.98
N LEU A 25 -2.81 -10.28 -6.01
CA LEU A 25 -1.36 -10.37 -6.15
C LEU A 25 -0.89 -11.34 -7.26
N ASN A 26 -1.70 -12.37 -7.55
CA ASN A 26 -1.42 -13.37 -8.58
C ASN A 26 -2.11 -13.07 -9.91
N ASN A 27 -2.59 -11.84 -10.10
CA ASN A 27 -3.24 -11.43 -11.35
C ASN A 27 -2.18 -11.24 -12.46
N PRO A 28 -2.32 -11.91 -13.62
CA PRO A 28 -1.41 -11.74 -14.76
C PRO A 28 -1.27 -10.28 -15.24
N ASP A 29 -2.28 -9.45 -15.00
CA ASP A 29 -2.23 -8.02 -15.32
C ASP A 29 -1.15 -7.28 -14.51
N LEU A 30 -0.79 -7.79 -13.32
CA LEU A 30 0.32 -7.26 -12.52
C LEU A 30 1.65 -7.55 -13.20
N ASP A 31 1.89 -8.80 -13.60
CA ASP A 31 3.09 -9.22 -14.32
C ASP A 31 3.26 -8.42 -15.62
N ALA A 32 2.17 -8.17 -16.34
CA ALA A 32 2.17 -7.33 -17.54
C ALA A 32 2.46 -5.86 -17.25
N ALA A 33 2.06 -5.34 -16.08
CA ALA A 33 2.20 -3.92 -15.73
C ALA A 33 3.59 -3.54 -15.22
N VAL A 34 4.21 -4.39 -14.40
CA VAL A 34 5.51 -4.10 -13.76
C VAL A 34 6.65 -5.03 -14.20
N GLY A 35 6.34 -6.09 -14.94
CA GLY A 35 7.29 -7.13 -15.33
C GLY A 35 7.35 -8.28 -14.31
N GLU A 36 7.68 -9.48 -14.78
CA GLU A 36 7.69 -10.71 -13.97
C GLU A 36 8.66 -10.61 -12.77
N ASP A 37 9.86 -10.06 -12.97
CA ASP A 37 10.86 -9.96 -11.89
C ASP A 37 10.37 -9.10 -10.72
N LEU A 38 9.80 -7.92 -11.01
CA LEU A 38 9.28 -7.02 -9.97
C LEU A 38 8.00 -7.56 -9.34
N ALA A 39 7.12 -8.20 -10.14
CA ALA A 39 5.91 -8.83 -9.62
C ALA A 39 6.26 -9.99 -8.66
N GLN A 40 7.28 -10.79 -9.00
CA GLN A 40 7.75 -11.87 -8.14
C GLN A 40 8.42 -11.32 -6.88
N GLN A 41 9.27 -10.30 -6.99
CA GLN A 41 9.89 -9.67 -5.82
C GLN A 41 8.82 -9.14 -4.85
N LEU A 42 7.76 -8.49 -5.36
CA LEU A 42 6.64 -8.02 -4.54
C LEU A 42 5.94 -9.17 -3.81
N ARG A 43 5.73 -10.30 -4.49
CA ARG A 43 5.11 -11.51 -3.90
C ARG A 43 5.93 -12.05 -2.74
N ASP A 44 7.23 -12.20 -2.96
CA ASP A 44 8.18 -12.75 -1.97
C ASP A 44 8.30 -11.82 -0.75
N GLU A 45 8.43 -10.51 -0.97
CA GLU A 45 8.49 -9.51 0.12
C GLU A 45 7.19 -9.47 0.93
N LEU A 46 6.04 -9.55 0.26
CA LEU A 46 4.74 -9.56 0.94
C LEU A 46 4.53 -10.84 1.76
N GLU A 47 4.99 -12.00 1.25
CA GLU A 47 4.96 -13.26 2.01
C GLU A 47 5.79 -13.13 3.28
N LEU A 48 7.00 -12.58 3.19
CA LEU A 48 7.87 -12.36 4.34
C LEU A 48 7.22 -11.43 5.38
N VAL A 49 6.64 -10.31 4.93
CA VAL A 49 5.92 -9.38 5.82
C VAL A 49 4.73 -10.06 6.49
N LYS A 50 3.93 -10.83 5.75
CA LYS A 50 2.80 -11.57 6.31
C LYS A 50 3.22 -12.64 7.32
N GLY A 51 4.36 -13.29 7.10
CA GLY A 51 4.87 -14.33 8.00
C GLY A 51 5.59 -13.82 9.24
N ALA A 52 6.18 -12.61 9.19
CA ALA A 52 7.05 -12.09 10.25
C ALA A 52 6.55 -10.80 10.93
N SER A 53 5.55 -10.11 10.36
CA SER A 53 5.00 -8.88 10.92
C SER A 53 3.74 -9.15 11.74
N ASN A 54 3.42 -8.21 12.63
CA ASN A 54 2.15 -8.18 13.33
C ASN A 54 1.02 -7.71 12.39
N GLU A 55 -0.16 -8.29 12.57
CA GLU A 55 -1.39 -7.72 12.00
C GLU A 55 -1.73 -6.40 12.69
N PHE A 56 -2.46 -5.53 11.98
CA PHE A 56 -2.91 -4.28 12.56
C PHE A 56 -3.98 -4.53 13.63
N ASP A 57 -3.77 -3.97 14.83
CA ASP A 57 -4.71 -3.97 15.94
C ASP A 57 -4.97 -2.52 16.39
N LYS A 58 -6.24 -2.13 16.41
CA LYS A 58 -6.64 -0.75 16.74
C LYS A 58 -6.41 -0.42 18.22
N GLU A 59 -6.60 -1.37 19.13
CA GLU A 59 -6.40 -1.14 20.56
C GLU A 59 -4.91 -0.95 20.86
N LEU A 60 -4.05 -1.81 20.30
CA LEU A 60 -2.60 -1.66 20.42
C LEU A 60 -2.11 -0.36 19.78
N PHE A 61 -2.72 0.06 18.67
CA PHE A 61 -2.39 1.33 18.02
C PHE A 61 -2.72 2.53 18.92
N LEU A 62 -3.92 2.55 19.50
CA LEU A 62 -4.34 3.61 20.43
C LEU A 62 -3.53 3.60 21.73
N ALA A 63 -3.03 2.44 22.15
CA ALA A 63 -2.08 2.30 23.26
C ALA A 63 -0.65 2.74 22.91
N GLY A 64 -0.35 2.99 21.63
CA GLY A 64 0.98 3.36 21.14
C GLY A 64 1.97 2.20 21.07
N GLU A 65 1.48 0.96 21.09
CA GLU A 65 2.30 -0.27 21.08
C GLU A 65 2.59 -0.78 19.66
N ILE A 66 1.76 -0.40 18.69
CA ILE A 66 1.97 -0.69 17.26
C ILE A 66 1.77 0.58 16.43
N THR A 67 2.49 0.67 15.31
CA THR A 67 2.32 1.75 14.34
C THR A 67 1.97 1.16 12.97
N PRO A 68 0.86 1.59 12.33
CA PRO A 68 0.62 1.25 10.93
C PRO A 68 1.69 1.93 10.06
N VAL A 69 2.18 1.21 9.05
CA VAL A 69 3.21 1.71 8.13
C VAL A 69 2.59 1.88 6.75
N PHE A 70 2.83 3.05 6.14
CA PHE A 70 2.39 3.40 4.79
C PHE A 70 3.60 3.72 3.92
N PHE A 71 3.55 3.34 2.65
CA PHE A 71 4.58 3.63 1.67
C PHE A 71 4.00 4.51 0.55
N GLY A 72 4.75 5.51 0.11
CA GLY A 72 4.31 6.43 -0.93
C GLY A 72 5.30 7.55 -1.19
N THR A 73 4.90 8.48 -2.06
CA THR A 73 5.66 9.69 -2.35
C THR A 73 4.76 10.92 -2.19
N ALA A 74 5.08 11.76 -1.20
CA ALA A 74 4.34 12.99 -0.97
C ALA A 74 4.45 13.96 -2.16
N LEU A 75 5.65 14.09 -2.74
CA LEU A 75 5.88 14.96 -3.90
C LEU A 75 5.18 14.44 -5.17
N GLY A 76 5.07 13.13 -5.33
CA GLY A 76 4.36 12.49 -6.44
C GLY A 76 2.85 12.36 -6.22
N ASN A 77 2.35 12.82 -5.06
CA ASN A 77 0.97 12.67 -4.61
C ASN A 77 0.44 11.23 -4.73
N PHE A 78 1.23 10.26 -4.25
CA PHE A 78 0.90 8.83 -4.32
C PHE A 78 1.02 8.18 -2.94
N GLY A 79 -0.02 7.44 -2.53
CA GLY A 79 -0.10 6.77 -1.22
C GLY A 79 -0.48 7.68 -0.04
N VAL A 80 -0.60 8.99 -0.27
CA VAL A 80 -0.98 9.97 0.76
C VAL A 80 -2.45 9.83 1.15
N ASP A 81 -3.32 9.56 0.18
CA ASP A 81 -4.74 9.25 0.37
C ASP A 81 -4.95 8.05 1.30
N HIS A 82 -4.19 6.97 1.11
CA HIS A 82 -4.27 5.77 1.94
C HIS A 82 -3.92 6.05 3.41
N MET A 83 -2.91 6.89 3.62
CA MET A 83 -2.53 7.32 4.97
C MET A 83 -3.62 8.19 5.59
N LEU A 84 -4.16 9.15 4.84
CA LEU A 84 -5.22 10.04 5.31
C LEU A 84 -6.51 9.26 5.65
N ASP A 85 -6.90 8.30 4.82
CA ASP A 85 -8.06 7.44 5.08
C ASP A 85 -7.87 6.64 6.39
N GLY A 86 -6.70 6.02 6.58
CA GLY A 86 -6.38 5.31 7.82
C GLY A 86 -6.34 6.25 9.04
N LEU A 87 -5.82 7.46 8.87
CA LEU A 87 -5.81 8.47 9.92
C LEU A 87 -7.24 8.85 10.33
N VAL A 88 -8.13 9.12 9.38
CA VAL A 88 -9.53 9.47 9.66
C VAL A 88 -10.27 8.32 10.34
N GLU A 89 -9.98 7.08 9.97
CA GLU A 89 -10.66 5.90 10.50
C GLU A 89 -10.20 5.52 11.93
N TRP A 90 -8.92 5.74 12.25
CA TRP A 90 -8.30 5.21 13.46
C TRP A 90 -7.83 6.27 14.45
N ALA A 91 -7.68 7.53 14.04
CA ALA A 91 -7.24 8.58 14.96
C ALA A 91 -8.24 8.75 16.12
N PRO A 92 -7.76 8.92 17.36
CA PRO A 92 -8.61 9.27 18.49
C PRO A 92 -9.24 10.66 18.28
N ALA A 93 -10.49 10.81 18.72
CA ALA A 93 -11.25 12.05 18.65
C ALA A 93 -10.84 13.07 19.73
#